data_AF-A0A833FZQ5-F1
#
_entry.id   AF-A0A833FZQ5-F1
#
_cell.length_a   1.000
_cell.length_b   1.000
_cell.length_c   1.000
_cell.angle_alpha   90.00
_cell.angle_beta   90.00
_cell.angle_gamma   90.00
#
_symmetry.space_group_name_H-M   'P 1'
#
loop_
_entity.id
_entity.type
_entity.pdbx_description
1 polymer ?
#
loop_
_entity_poly.entity_id
_entity_poly.type
_entity_poly.pdbx_seq_one_letter_code
_entity_poly.pdbx_strand_id
1 'polypeptide(L)'
;MMELFANLAQGFGVVFALVDVKLTWLGLNGTIPVPFNILLCLIGALVGTLVGVLPGIGPLATIAMLLPITFGLPPVGALIMLAGIYYGAQYGGSTTAILVNIPGEASSVVTTLDGHQMARQGRAGPALAIAAIGSFFAGSVATVLVAALGAPLTELAFKFGPAEYFSLMVLGLVFAVVLAKGSVLKAITMI
;
A
#
# COMPACT_ATOMS: atom_id res chain seq x y z
N MET A 1 3.52 -11.63 23.60
CA MET A 1 2.31 -10.77 23.77
C MET A 1 2.67 -9.39 24.30
N MET A 2 3.47 -9.27 25.36
CA MET A 2 3.87 -7.97 25.93
C MET A 2 4.70 -7.09 24.96
N GLU A 3 5.61 -7.69 24.18
CA GLU A 3 6.37 -6.97 23.14
C GLU A 3 5.50 -6.44 21.99
N LEU A 4 4.47 -7.17 21.59
CA LEU A 4 3.54 -6.73 20.54
C LEU A 4 2.86 -5.41 20.94
N PHE A 5 2.36 -5.33 22.18
CA PHE A 5 1.74 -4.11 22.68
C PHE A 5 2.73 -2.97 22.80
N ALA A 6 3.99 -3.24 23.16
CA ALA A 6 5.04 -2.23 23.23
C ALA A 6 5.37 -1.67 21.83
N ASN A 7 5.52 -2.54 20.83
CA ASN A 7 5.80 -2.15 19.44
C ASN A 7 4.63 -1.38 18.82
N LEU A 8 3.39 -1.80 19.08
CA LEU A 8 2.20 -1.07 18.65
C LEU A 8 2.13 0.31 19.31
N ALA A 9 2.38 0.40 20.62
CA ALA A 9 2.39 1.68 21.33
C ALA A 9 3.45 2.63 20.79
N GLN A 10 4.66 2.13 20.49
CA GLN A 10 5.71 2.91 19.84
C GLN A 10 5.29 3.38 18.44
N GLY A 11 4.74 2.48 17.62
CA GLY A 11 4.26 2.82 16.27
C GLY A 11 3.20 3.92 16.30
N PHE A 12 2.19 3.79 17.16
CA PHE A 12 1.18 4.84 17.36
C PHE A 12 1.80 6.13 17.89
N GLY A 13 2.74 6.06 18.84
CA GLY A 13 3.46 7.23 19.34
C GLY A 13 4.17 8.01 18.22
N VAL A 14 4.79 7.30 17.27
CA VAL A 14 5.44 7.93 16.12
C VAL A 14 4.43 8.53 15.13
N VAL A 15 3.32 7.84 14.87
CA VAL A 15 2.28 8.32 13.95
C VAL A 15 1.57 9.56 14.49
N PHE A 16 1.25 9.57 15.79
CA PHE A 16 0.55 10.68 16.45
C PHE A 16 1.49 11.78 16.97
N ALA A 17 2.80 11.64 16.78
CA ALA A 17 3.76 12.65 17.18
C ALA A 17 3.48 14.00 16.50
N LEU A 18 3.44 15.06 17.30
CA LEU A 18 3.41 16.42 16.79
C LEU A 18 4.83 16.82 16.37
N VAL A 19 4.94 17.28 15.13
CA VAL A 19 6.19 17.79 14.56
C VAL A 19 6.10 19.30 14.53
N ASP A 20 7.10 19.96 15.10
CA ASP A 20 7.22 21.42 15.06
C ASP A 20 7.60 21.89 13.67
N VAL A 21 6.63 22.45 12.95
CA VAL A 21 6.87 23.07 11.65
C VAL A 21 7.21 24.53 11.85
N LYS A 22 8.36 24.94 11.31
CA LYS A 22 8.84 26.33 11.36
C LYS A 22 8.00 27.22 10.45
N LEU A 23 7.53 28.34 10.98
CA LEU A 23 6.80 29.38 10.25
C LEU A 23 7.70 30.33 9.47
N THR A 24 8.96 29.94 9.23
CA THR A 24 9.95 30.77 8.53
C THR A 24 9.50 31.20 7.13
N TRP A 25 8.66 30.40 6.47
CA TRP A 25 8.05 30.72 5.17
C TRP A 25 6.98 31.83 5.23
N LEU A 26 6.43 32.10 6.41
CA LEU A 26 5.49 33.19 6.69
C LEU A 26 6.18 34.44 7.28
N GLY A 27 7.51 34.44 7.41
CA GLY A 27 8.26 35.54 8.02
C GLY A 27 8.08 35.65 9.55
N LEU A 28 7.46 34.64 10.18
CA LEU A 28 7.23 34.58 11.62
C LEU A 28 8.30 33.71 12.29
N ASN A 29 8.88 34.20 13.39
CA ASN A 29 9.79 33.43 14.22
C ASN A 29 8.99 32.63 15.25
N GLY A 30 8.54 31.43 14.86
CA GLY A 30 7.82 30.50 15.72
C GLY A 30 7.64 29.13 15.08
N THR A 31 7.35 28.12 15.90
CA THR A 31 6.97 26.77 15.45
C THR A 31 5.52 26.50 15.82
N ILE A 32 4.82 25.74 14.96
CA ILE A 32 3.51 25.19 15.28
C ILE A 32 3.63 23.66 15.33
N PRO A 33 3.19 23.03 16.43
CA PRO A 33 3.13 21.58 16.50
C PRO A 33 1.99 21.08 15.61
N VAL A 34 2.31 20.28 14.60
CA VAL A 34 1.32 19.71 13.66
C VAL A 34 1.43 18.20 13.58
N PRO A 35 0.31 17.47 13.38
CA PRO A 35 0.32 16.01 13.22
C PRO A 35 0.81 15.64 11.81
N PHE A 36 2.07 15.91 11.52
CA PHE A 36 2.65 15.87 10.17
C PHE A 36 2.53 14.48 9.52
N ASN A 37 2.77 13.42 10.28
CA ASN A 37 2.66 12.04 9.78
C ASN A 37 1.24 11.64 9.39
N ILE A 38 0.22 12.11 10.14
CA ILE A 38 -1.19 11.89 9.80
C ILE A 38 -1.55 12.64 8.52
N LEU A 39 -1.06 13.87 8.36
CA LEU A 39 -1.27 14.65 7.15
C LEU A 39 -0.64 13.96 5.93
N LEU A 40 0.58 13.45 6.06
CA LEU A 40 1.24 12.67 5.01
C LEU A 40 0.47 11.38 4.67
N CYS A 41 -0.04 10.67 5.68
CA CYS A 41 -0.90 9.50 5.48
C CYS A 41 -2.17 9.86 4.70
N LEU A 42 -2.84 10.96 5.08
CA LEU A 42 -4.05 11.45 4.44
C LEU A 42 -3.79 11.85 2.98
N ILE A 43 -2.73 12.62 2.73
CA ILE A 43 -2.33 13.00 1.37
C ILE A 43 -2.03 11.75 0.55
N GLY A 44 -1.26 10.82 1.11
CA GLY A 44 -0.94 9.56 0.46
C GLY A 44 -2.19 8.76 0.09
N ALA A 45 -3.12 8.60 1.04
CA ALA A 45 -4.38 7.89 0.81
C ALA A 45 -5.25 8.56 -0.26
N LEU A 46 -5.37 9.90 -0.23
CA LEU A 46 -6.14 10.64 -1.23
C LEU A 46 -5.52 10.50 -2.63
N VAL A 47 -4.22 10.74 -2.76
CA VAL A 47 -3.51 10.61 -4.04
C VAL A 47 -3.60 9.17 -4.54
N GLY A 48 -3.37 8.20 -3.64
CA GLY A 48 -3.52 6.78 -3.93
C GLY A 48 -4.90 6.45 -4.48
N THR A 49 -5.97 6.88 -3.81
CA THR A 49 -7.34 6.64 -4.27
C THR A 49 -7.63 7.30 -5.62
N LEU A 50 -7.18 8.54 -5.83
CA LEU A 50 -7.35 9.23 -7.11
C LEU A 50 -6.67 8.47 -8.25
N VAL A 51 -5.43 8.02 -8.05
CA VAL A 51 -4.71 7.23 -9.06
C VAL A 51 -5.31 5.83 -9.21
N GLY A 52 -5.74 5.19 -8.13
CA GLY A 52 -6.35 3.85 -8.16
C GLY A 52 -7.68 3.82 -8.92
N VAL A 53 -8.39 4.94 -9.01
CA VAL A 53 -9.58 5.08 -9.86
C VAL A 53 -9.22 5.19 -11.35
N LEU A 54 -7.94 5.28 -11.72
CA LEU A 54 -7.52 5.21 -13.11
C LEU A 54 -7.41 3.74 -13.56
N PRO A 55 -8.14 3.31 -14.60
CA PRO A 55 -8.09 1.93 -15.07
C PRO A 55 -6.69 1.57 -15.58
N GLY A 56 -6.24 0.35 -15.25
CA GLY A 56 -4.96 -0.20 -15.72
C GLY A 56 -3.71 0.32 -14.99
N ILE A 57 -3.85 1.16 -13.97
CA ILE A 57 -2.74 1.59 -13.12
C ILE A 57 -2.85 0.92 -11.76
N GLY A 58 -1.91 0.02 -11.47
CA GLY A 58 -1.84 -0.70 -10.22
C GLY A 58 -1.22 0.08 -9.06
N PRO A 59 -1.40 -0.35 -7.79
CA PRO A 59 -0.76 0.25 -6.63
C PRO A 59 0.76 0.24 -6.70
N LEU A 60 1.37 -0.83 -7.23
CA LEU A 60 2.83 -0.92 -7.37
C LEU A 60 3.37 0.11 -8.37
N ALA A 61 2.71 0.25 -9.52
CA ALA A 61 3.06 1.27 -10.50
C ALA A 61 2.89 2.69 -9.91
N THR A 62 1.81 2.90 -9.15
CA THR A 62 1.53 4.17 -8.46
C THR A 62 2.63 4.53 -7.46
N ILE A 63 3.04 3.57 -6.63
CA ILE A 63 4.15 3.75 -5.68
C ILE A 63 5.44 4.08 -6.43
N ALA A 64 5.77 3.33 -7.47
CA ALA A 64 7.00 3.54 -8.23
C ALA A 64 7.04 4.95 -8.86
N MET A 65 5.92 5.43 -9.39
CA MET A 65 5.82 6.77 -9.98
C MET A 65 5.90 7.89 -8.93
N LEU A 66 5.34 7.68 -7.73
CA LEU A 66 5.27 8.70 -6.67
C LEU A 66 6.43 8.63 -5.67
N LEU A 67 7.24 7.58 -5.70
CA LEU A 67 8.42 7.40 -4.85
C LEU A 67 9.34 8.63 -4.82
N PRO A 68 9.64 9.32 -5.96
CA PRO A 68 10.51 10.49 -5.95
C PRO A 68 10.03 11.64 -5.04
N ILE A 69 8.72 11.78 -4.85
CA ILE A 69 8.12 12.81 -3.99
C ILE A 69 8.51 12.58 -2.51
N THR A 70 8.85 11.35 -2.15
CA THR A 70 9.19 10.97 -0.77
C THR A 70 10.67 11.12 -0.42
N PHE A 71 11.54 11.39 -1.39
CA PHE A 71 12.98 11.51 -1.15
C PHE A 71 13.38 12.70 -0.28
N GLY A 72 12.57 13.76 -0.26
CA GLY A 72 12.77 14.91 0.63
C GLY A 72 12.16 14.76 2.02
N LEU A 73 11.45 13.65 2.30
CA LEU A 73 10.75 13.43 3.56
C LEU A 73 11.60 12.61 4.54
N PRO A 74 11.40 12.78 5.85
CA PRO A 74 11.95 11.85 6.85
C PRO A 74 11.51 10.41 6.54
N PRO A 75 12.39 9.39 6.74
CA PRO A 75 12.11 8.01 6.33
C PRO A 75 10.78 7.45 6.86
N VAL A 76 10.43 7.77 8.10
CA VAL A 76 9.16 7.33 8.70
C VAL A 76 7.96 7.97 8.00
N GLY A 77 8.00 9.29 7.78
CA GLY A 77 6.94 10.02 7.07
C GLY A 77 6.80 9.55 5.62
N ALA A 78 7.92 9.27 4.94
CA ALA A 78 7.94 8.69 3.60
C ALA A 78 7.22 7.33 3.57
N LEU A 79 7.56 6.41 4.47
CA LEU A 79 6.92 5.09 4.55
C LEU A 79 5.41 5.20 4.85
N ILE A 80 5.01 6.10 5.75
CA ILE A 80 3.60 6.35 6.06
C ILE A 80 2.84 6.87 4.83
N MET A 81 3.43 7.81 4.09
CA MET A 81 2.83 8.33 2.86
C MET A 81 2.71 7.24 1.78
N LEU A 82 3.77 6.45 1.54
CA LEU A 82 3.76 5.36 0.57
C LEU A 82 2.75 4.26 0.95
N ALA A 83 2.61 3.95 2.23
CA ALA A 83 1.58 3.04 2.72
C ALA A 83 0.18 3.62 2.45
N GLY A 84 -0.04 4.91 2.72
CA GLY A 84 -1.27 5.61 2.36
C GLY A 84 -1.58 5.49 0.86
N ILE A 85 -0.59 5.74 0.00
CA ILE A 85 -0.72 5.59 -1.46
C ILE A 85 -1.11 4.16 -1.83
N TYR A 86 -0.46 3.16 -1.24
CA TYR A 86 -0.74 1.74 -1.50
C TYR A 86 -2.19 1.39 -1.19
N TYR A 87 -2.62 1.63 0.05
CA TYR A 87 -3.97 1.28 0.50
C TYR A 87 -5.04 2.10 -0.22
N GLY A 88 -4.76 3.40 -0.45
CA GLY A 88 -5.63 4.28 -1.21
C GLY A 88 -5.83 3.78 -2.64
N ALA A 89 -4.76 3.41 -3.33
CA ALA A 89 -4.82 2.89 -4.71
C ALA A 89 -5.51 1.53 -4.77
N GLN A 90 -5.23 0.64 -3.82
CA GLN A 90 -5.87 -0.68 -3.75
C GLN A 90 -7.39 -0.57 -3.57
N TYR A 91 -7.85 0.36 -2.74
CA TYR A 91 -9.26 0.67 -2.59
C TYR A 91 -9.84 1.38 -3.82
N GLY A 92 -9.14 2.37 -4.38
CA GLY A 92 -9.56 3.07 -5.60
C GLY A 92 -9.82 2.13 -6.78
N GLY A 93 -8.97 1.11 -6.96
CA GLY A 93 -9.11 0.09 -8.01
C GLY A 93 -10.39 -0.75 -7.90
N SER A 94 -10.97 -0.86 -6.70
CA SER A 94 -12.27 -1.52 -6.52
C SER A 94 -13.42 -0.66 -7.09
N THR A 95 -13.28 0.66 -7.07
CA THR A 95 -14.31 1.59 -7.57
C THR A 95 -14.47 1.48 -9.08
N THR A 96 -13.36 1.43 -9.82
CA THR A 96 -13.38 1.19 -11.27
C THR A 96 -13.87 -0.21 -11.62
N ALA A 97 -13.44 -1.23 -10.86
CA ALA A 97 -13.93 -2.59 -11.03
C ALA A 97 -15.46 -2.67 -10.88
N ILE A 98 -16.04 -2.00 -9.88
CA ILE A 98 -17.48 -1.98 -9.61
C ILE A 98 -18.24 -1.18 -10.68
N LEU A 99 -17.83 0.06 -10.93
CA LEU A 99 -18.66 0.96 -11.74
C LEU A 99 -18.53 0.69 -13.23
N VAL A 100 -17.34 0.34 -13.72
CA VAL A 100 -17.05 0.29 -15.17
C VAL A 100 -16.53 -1.06 -15.66
N ASN A 101 -16.40 -2.08 -14.79
CA ASN A 101 -15.91 -3.42 -15.16
C ASN A 101 -14.48 -3.44 -15.75
N ILE A 102 -13.65 -2.48 -15.37
CA ILE A 102 -12.26 -2.38 -15.81
C ILE A 102 -11.36 -2.39 -14.57
N PRO A 103 -10.88 -3.56 -14.12
CA PRO A 103 -10.04 -3.65 -12.93
C PRO A 103 -8.65 -3.06 -13.18
N GLY A 104 -8.12 -2.32 -12.21
CA GLY A 104 -6.75 -1.79 -12.24
C GLY A 104 -5.67 -2.82 -11.91
N GLU A 105 -6.03 -3.91 -11.23
CA GLU A 105 -5.13 -4.97 -10.76
C GLU A 105 -5.78 -6.34 -10.84
N ALA A 106 -4.96 -7.39 -10.89
CA ALA A 106 -5.41 -8.77 -10.93
C ALA A 106 -6.28 -9.12 -9.70
N SER A 107 -5.96 -8.59 -8.52
CA SER A 107 -6.73 -8.81 -7.28
C SER A 107 -8.13 -8.19 -7.32
N SER A 108 -8.35 -7.15 -8.14
CA SER A 108 -9.65 -6.47 -8.26
C SER A 108 -10.58 -7.09 -9.31
N VAL A 109 -10.10 -8.10 -10.06
CA VAL A 109 -10.94 -8.85 -11.02
C VAL A 109 -12.10 -9.54 -10.30
N VAL A 110 -11.87 -10.09 -9.10
CA VAL A 110 -12.94 -10.75 -8.33
C VAL A 110 -14.02 -9.74 -7.92
N THR A 111 -13.65 -8.48 -7.67
CA THR A 111 -14.60 -7.41 -7.35
C THR A 111 -15.55 -7.11 -8.51
N THR A 112 -15.12 -7.30 -9.77
CA THR A 112 -16.01 -7.06 -10.91
C THR A 112 -17.14 -8.10 -10.98
N LEU A 113 -16.88 -9.34 -10.54
CA LEU A 113 -17.85 -10.44 -10.64
C LEU A 113 -19.17 -10.12 -9.93
N ASP A 114 -19.10 -9.66 -8.69
CA ASP A 114 -20.29 -9.34 -7.89
C ASP A 114 -20.59 -7.83 -7.89
N GLY A 115 -19.55 -7.01 -7.74
CA GLY A 115 -19.67 -5.56 -7.63
C GLY A 115 -20.26 -4.91 -8.87
N HIS A 116 -19.76 -5.29 -10.06
CA HIS A 116 -20.29 -4.76 -11.31
C HIS A 116 -21.70 -5.24 -11.61
N GLN A 117 -22.03 -6.49 -11.25
CA GLN A 117 -23.40 -7.00 -11.37
C GLN A 117 -24.38 -6.20 -10.50
N MET A 118 -24.00 -5.87 -9.26
CA MET A 118 -24.80 -4.99 -8.41
C MET A 118 -24.94 -3.58 -8.99
N ALA A 119 -23.86 -3.01 -9.52
CA ALA A 119 -23.91 -1.68 -10.17
C ALA A 119 -24.86 -1.67 -11.37
N ARG A 120 -24.84 -2.72 -12.22
CA ARG A 120 -25.76 -2.88 -13.36
C ARG A 120 -27.23 -3.00 -12.97
N GLN A 121 -27.51 -3.46 -11.75
CA GLN A 121 -28.87 -3.51 -11.18
C GLN A 121 -29.28 -2.17 -10.53
N GLY A 122 -28.53 -1.09 -10.74
CA GLY A 122 -28.79 0.21 -10.11
C GLY A 122 -28.34 0.29 -8.64
N ARG A 123 -27.64 -0.72 -8.13
CA ARG A 123 -27.18 -0.82 -6.73
C ARG A 123 -25.71 -0.46 -6.57
N ALA A 124 -25.23 0.54 -7.32
CA ALA A 124 -23.83 0.98 -7.29
C ALA A 124 -23.40 1.51 -5.92
N GLY A 125 -24.22 2.35 -5.27
CA GLY A 125 -23.94 2.87 -3.93
C GLY A 125 -23.73 1.76 -2.89
N PRO A 126 -24.69 0.82 -2.73
CA PRO A 126 -24.50 -0.35 -1.87
C PRO A 126 -23.27 -1.19 -2.22
N ALA A 127 -22.97 -1.40 -3.51
CA ALA A 127 -21.78 -2.14 -3.93
C ALA A 127 -20.48 -1.47 -3.47
N LEU A 128 -20.37 -0.15 -3.64
CA LEU A 128 -19.22 0.63 -3.16
C LEU A 128 -19.11 0.61 -1.64
N ALA A 129 -20.24 0.71 -0.92
CA ALA A 129 -20.25 0.66 0.54
C ALA A 129 -19.79 -0.70 1.08
N ILE A 130 -20.23 -1.81 0.46
CA ILE A 130 -19.78 -3.17 0.81
C ILE A 130 -18.27 -3.28 0.60
N ALA A 131 -17.77 -2.80 -0.54
CA ALA A 131 -16.33 -2.80 -0.82
C ALA A 131 -15.55 -1.98 0.22
N ALA A 132 -16.02 -0.77 0.56
CA ALA A 132 -15.38 0.09 1.55
C ALA A 132 -15.30 -0.57 2.94
N ILE A 133 -16.42 -1.10 3.43
CA ILE A 133 -16.50 -1.72 4.75
C ILE A 133 -15.67 -3.02 4.77
N GLY A 134 -15.75 -3.83 3.72
CA GLY A 134 -14.97 -5.05 3.57
C GLY A 134 -13.46 -4.76 3.56
N SER A 135 -13.02 -3.78 2.77
CA SER A 135 -11.62 -3.36 2.71
C SER A 135 -11.14 -2.77 4.03
N PHE A 136 -11.96 -1.98 4.72
CA PHE A 136 -11.61 -1.43 6.03
C PHE A 136 -11.40 -2.53 7.08
N PHE A 137 -12.33 -3.49 7.16
CA PHE A 137 -12.22 -4.60 8.11
C PHE A 137 -11.04 -5.51 7.77
N ALA A 138 -10.94 -5.96 6.52
CA ALA A 138 -9.86 -6.84 6.07
C ALA A 138 -8.49 -6.17 6.21
N GLY A 139 -8.37 -4.90 5.82
CA GLY A 139 -7.15 -4.12 5.97
C GLY A 139 -6.74 -3.98 7.44
N SER A 140 -7.67 -3.61 8.32
CA SER A 140 -7.40 -3.48 9.76
C SER A 140 -6.95 -4.80 10.39
N VAL A 141 -7.66 -5.89 10.10
CA VAL A 141 -7.31 -7.22 10.62
C VAL A 141 -5.95 -7.68 10.08
N ALA A 142 -5.72 -7.55 8.77
CA ALA A 142 -4.45 -7.91 8.14
C ALA A 142 -3.28 -7.10 8.73
N THR A 143 -3.44 -5.80 8.94
CA THR A 143 -2.41 -4.95 9.56
C THR A 143 -2.09 -5.40 10.98
N VAL A 144 -3.09 -5.73 11.80
CA VAL A 144 -2.88 -6.25 13.16
C VAL A 144 -2.16 -7.60 13.14
N LEU A 145 -2.55 -8.50 12.22
CA LEU A 145 -1.88 -9.79 12.05
C LEU A 145 -0.42 -9.63 11.62
N VAL A 146 -0.15 -8.74 10.66
CA VAL A 146 1.22 -8.42 10.22
C VAL A 146 2.03 -7.82 11.37
N ALA A 147 1.45 -6.92 12.17
CA ALA A 147 2.12 -6.36 13.35
C ALA A 147 2.42 -7.46 14.39
N ALA A 148 1.49 -8.40 14.61
CA ALA A 148 1.67 -9.53 15.52
C ALA A 148 2.77 -10.50 15.05
N LEU A 149 2.84 -10.75 13.74
CA LEU A 149 3.85 -11.61 13.13
C LEU A 149 5.17 -10.87 12.84
N GLY A 150 5.24 -9.55 13.01
CA GLY A 150 6.40 -8.74 12.68
C GLY A 150 7.68 -9.22 13.37
N ALA A 151 7.65 -9.36 14.71
CA ALA A 151 8.80 -9.80 15.48
C ALA A 151 9.35 -11.18 15.04
N PRO A 152 8.56 -12.26 14.98
CA PRO A 152 9.08 -13.56 14.55
C PRO A 152 9.52 -13.56 13.08
N LEU A 153 8.87 -12.78 12.20
CA LEU A 153 9.30 -12.64 10.81
C LEU A 153 10.65 -11.90 10.70
N THR A 154 10.89 -10.89 11.53
CA THR A 154 12.17 -10.17 11.59
C THR A 154 13.30 -11.07 12.13
N GLU A 155 13.05 -11.85 13.17
CA GLU A 155 14.04 -12.83 13.65
C GLU A 155 14.39 -13.88 12.60
N LEU A 156 13.39 -14.33 11.83
CA LEU A 156 13.63 -15.23 10.71
C LEU A 156 14.46 -14.53 9.62
N ALA A 157 14.12 -13.28 9.28
CA ALA A 157 14.85 -12.51 8.27
C ALA A 157 16.33 -12.30 8.63
N PHE A 158 16.67 -12.12 9.91
CA PHE A 158 18.07 -12.02 10.34
C PHE A 158 18.88 -13.31 10.21
N LYS A 159 18.22 -14.46 10.04
CA LYS A 159 18.90 -15.73 9.77
C LYS A 159 19.23 -15.93 8.29
N PHE A 160 18.66 -15.13 7.39
CA PHE A 160 18.99 -15.19 5.97
C PHE A 160 20.36 -14.58 5.72
N GLY A 161 21.29 -15.41 5.27
CA GLY A 161 22.61 -14.99 4.83
C GLY A 161 22.66 -14.75 3.32
N PRO A 162 23.84 -14.38 2.79
CA PRO A 162 24.03 -14.12 1.37
C PRO A 162 23.62 -15.31 0.48
N ALA A 163 23.86 -16.55 0.94
CA ALA A 163 23.50 -17.75 0.20
C ALA A 163 21.98 -17.91 0.08
N GLU A 164 21.23 -17.73 1.18
CA GLU A 164 19.78 -17.84 1.17
C GLU A 164 19.13 -16.73 0.33
N TYR A 165 19.65 -15.50 0.41
CA TYR A 165 19.21 -14.41 -0.47
C TYR A 165 19.47 -14.74 -1.94
N PHE A 166 20.65 -15.25 -2.29
CA PHE A 166 20.96 -15.65 -3.66
C PHE A 166 20.01 -16.75 -4.14
N SER A 167 19.81 -17.81 -3.36
CA SER A 167 18.91 -18.91 -3.69
C SER A 167 17.46 -18.45 -3.85
N LEU A 168 16.98 -17.56 -2.98
CA LEU A 168 15.64 -16.98 -3.10
C LEU A 168 15.47 -16.16 -4.39
N MET A 169 16.46 -15.33 -4.73
CA MET A 169 16.40 -14.52 -5.96
C MET A 169 16.44 -15.40 -7.21
N VAL A 170 17.30 -16.42 -7.24
CA VAL A 170 17.35 -17.40 -8.34
C VAL A 170 16.03 -18.16 -8.45
N LEU A 171 15.47 -18.61 -7.33
CA LEU A 171 14.17 -19.29 -7.30
C LEU A 171 13.06 -18.40 -7.86
N GLY A 172 13.03 -17.13 -7.47
CA GLY A 172 12.09 -16.13 -8.00
C GLY A 172 12.23 -15.95 -9.51
N LEU A 173 13.47 -15.86 -10.01
CA LEU A 173 13.76 -15.75 -11.44
C LEU A 173 13.30 -17.01 -12.20
N VAL A 174 13.57 -18.20 -11.66
CA VAL A 174 13.11 -19.48 -12.24
C VAL A 174 11.59 -19.51 -12.32
N PHE A 175 10.87 -19.14 -11.25
CA PHE A 175 9.41 -19.07 -11.28
C PHE A 175 8.89 -18.06 -12.30
N ALA A 176 9.50 -16.88 -12.39
CA ALA A 176 9.12 -15.86 -13.36
C ALA A 176 9.28 -16.36 -14.80
N VAL A 177 10.39 -17.06 -15.10
CA VAL A 177 10.63 -17.67 -16.41
C VAL A 177 9.65 -18.81 -16.71
N VAL A 178 9.34 -19.66 -15.73
CA VAL A 178 8.39 -20.79 -15.90
C VAL A 178 6.95 -20.31 -16.13
N LEU A 179 6.55 -19.22 -15.47
CA LEU A 179 5.21 -18.67 -15.61
C LEU A 179 5.03 -17.83 -16.88
N ALA A 180 6.13 -17.34 -17.47
CA ALA A 180 6.12 -16.63 -18.73
C ALA A 180 5.70 -17.57 -19.88
N LYS A 181 4.60 -17.25 -20.55
CA LYS A 181 4.12 -18.02 -21.72
C LYS A 181 4.99 -17.72 -22.94
N GLY A 182 5.60 -18.74 -23.54
CA GLY A 182 6.34 -18.64 -24.80
C GLY A 182 7.74 -19.26 -24.76
N SER A 183 8.66 -18.69 -25.54
CA SER A 183 10.05 -19.17 -25.58
C SER A 183 10.81 -18.82 -24.30
N VAL A 184 11.41 -19.83 -23.67
CA VAL A 184 12.26 -19.68 -22.48
C VAL A 184 13.38 -18.67 -22.70
N LEU A 185 13.97 -18.64 -23.91
CA LEU A 185 15.05 -17.71 -24.24
C LEU A 185 14.56 -16.24 -24.23
N LYS A 186 13.32 -15.99 -24.68
CA LYS A 186 12.70 -14.66 -24.60
C LYS A 186 12.37 -14.28 -23.16
N ALA A 187 11.90 -15.23 -22.35
CA ALA A 187 11.59 -14.98 -20.95
C ALA A 187 12.85 -14.58 -20.16
N ILE A 188 13.96 -15.31 -20.33
CA ILE A 188 15.24 -15.02 -19.67
C ILE A 188 15.82 -13.66 -20.07
N THR A 189 15.56 -13.20 -21.30
CA THR A 189 16.10 -11.92 -21.80
C THR A 189 15.22 -10.72 -21.47
N MET A 190 13.94 -10.90 -21.17
CA MET A 190 13.03 -9.82 -20.81
C MET A 190 12.92 -9.57 -19.29
N ILE A 191 13.16 -10.60 -18.47
CA ILE A 191 13.11 -10.55 -17.00
C ILE A 191 14.49 -10.22 -16.46
#